data_AF-A0A7C2VEY9-F1
#
_entry.id   AF-A0A7C2VEY9-F1
#
_cell.length_a   1.000
_cell.length_b   1.000
_cell.length_c   1.000
_cell.angle_alpha   90.00
_cell.angle_beta   90.00
_cell.angle_gamma   90.00
#
_symmetry.space_group_name_H-M   'P 1'
#
loop_
_entity.id
_entity.type
_entity.pdbx_description
1 polymer ?
#
loop_
_entity_poly.entity_id
_entity_poly.type
_entity_poly.pdbx_seq_one_letter_code
_entity_poly.pdbx_strand_id
1 'polypeptide(L)'
;MLIRDFIFWLSTKKAVTEAIARRGMRYGFARRFVAGERLEDALAAGRELARDGRRISLNHLGENVRTVREAEQARDSYIAMVHALERERMDGNVSIKLTQLGLDLGPDLCLELTSQIAAAAQAVGRTIEVDMEGSAYTDATLAIFEAVRRQRDNIALAIQAYLYRSERDIERLQPLRPKIRLVKGAYREPKQIAYQKKSDVDANYRRLLVKLIEGGFSVAIATHDPAMLDFARAQLRAYQLGEDRYEFQMIFGVRRDLQAELRRQGYPLRIYVPFGTEWCPYFMRRLAERPANVWFVLRSLLAETTR
;
A
#
# COMPACT_ATOMS: atom_id res chain seq x y z
N MET A 1 3.12 21.86 11.90
CA MET A 1 4.09 21.69 10.80
C MET A 1 5.40 21.10 11.30
N LEU A 2 6.05 21.70 12.31
CA LEU A 2 7.34 21.28 12.88
C LEU A 2 7.45 19.78 13.27
N ILE A 3 6.45 19.20 13.92
CA ILE A 3 6.50 17.79 14.38
C ILE A 3 6.48 16.79 13.21
N ARG A 4 5.65 17.04 12.18
CA ARG A 4 5.55 16.14 11.01
C ARG A 4 6.87 16.12 10.24
N ASP A 5 7.42 17.30 10.00
CA ASP A 5 8.64 17.46 9.23
C ASP A 5 9.86 16.89 9.98
N PHE A 6 9.86 17.03 11.31
CA PHE A 6 10.86 16.41 12.18
C PHE A 6 10.78 14.87 12.20
N ILE A 7 9.58 14.28 12.36
CA ILE A 7 9.40 12.81 12.32
C ILE A 7 9.79 12.26 10.94
N PHE A 8 9.40 12.94 9.85
CA PHE A 8 9.80 12.54 8.51
C PHE A 8 11.31 12.61 8.33
N TRP A 9 11.95 13.69 8.78
CA TRP A 9 13.42 13.80 8.75
C TRP A 9 14.09 12.67 9.55
N LEU A 10 13.62 12.37 10.77
CA LEU A 10 14.13 11.26 11.58
C LEU A 10 14.00 9.90 10.87
N SER A 11 12.91 9.70 10.10
CA SER A 11 12.69 8.46 9.33
C SER A 11 13.74 8.21 8.25
N THR A 12 14.46 9.25 7.81
CA THR A 12 15.55 9.13 6.83
C THR A 12 16.93 8.87 7.47
N LYS A 13 17.02 8.85 8.81
CA LYS A 13 18.28 8.64 9.54
C LYS A 13 18.41 7.18 10.01
N LYS A 14 19.27 6.42 9.33
CA LYS A 14 19.50 4.98 9.58
C LYS A 14 19.79 4.63 11.04
N ALA A 15 20.66 5.41 11.70
CA ALA A 15 21.01 5.17 13.11
C ALA A 15 19.82 5.32 14.08
N VAL A 16 18.92 6.27 13.82
CA VAL A 16 17.71 6.49 14.62
C VAL A 16 16.71 5.36 14.37
N THR A 17 16.52 5.00 13.11
CA THR A 17 15.61 3.91 12.75
C THR A 17 16.09 2.57 13.31
N GLU A 18 17.39 2.29 13.33
CA GLU A 18 17.95 1.06 13.93
C GLU A 18 17.79 0.99 15.46
N ALA A 19 17.87 2.14 16.15
CA ALA A 19 17.68 2.20 17.61
C ALA A 19 16.20 2.00 17.99
N ILE A 20 15.27 2.60 17.24
CA ILE A 20 13.82 2.39 17.39
C ILE A 20 13.45 0.96 16.98
N ALA A 21 14.04 0.44 15.89
CA ALA A 21 13.79 -0.91 15.39
C ALA A 21 14.12 -1.98 16.43
N ARG A 22 15.29 -1.89 17.08
CA ARG A 22 15.69 -2.84 18.13
C ARG A 22 14.76 -2.88 19.35
N ARG A 23 13.94 -1.85 19.54
CA ARG A 23 13.10 -1.66 20.72
C ARG A 23 11.61 -1.82 20.42
N GLY A 24 11.12 -1.40 19.25
CA GLY A 24 9.69 -1.23 19.03
C GLY A 24 8.86 -2.48 18.82
N MET A 25 9.43 -3.57 18.32
CA MET A 25 8.75 -4.87 18.28
C MET A 25 8.69 -5.52 19.65
N ARG A 26 9.73 -5.33 20.48
CA ARG A 26 9.82 -5.79 21.86
C ARG A 26 8.82 -5.08 22.78
N TYR A 27 8.63 -3.78 22.59
CA TYR A 27 7.72 -2.93 23.38
C TYR A 27 6.32 -2.77 22.76
N GLY A 28 5.98 -3.61 21.78
CA GLY A 28 4.62 -3.76 21.23
C GLY A 28 4.04 -2.56 20.45
N PHE A 29 4.62 -1.36 20.52
CA PHE A 29 4.04 -0.19 19.86
C PHE A 29 4.07 -0.29 18.33
N ALA A 30 5.05 -0.99 17.77
CA ALA A 30 5.13 -1.24 16.33
C ALA A 30 4.10 -2.28 15.87
N ARG A 31 3.76 -3.27 16.72
CA ARG A 31 2.79 -4.35 16.44
C ARG A 31 1.38 -3.84 16.13
N ARG A 32 1.07 -2.59 16.51
CA ARG A 32 -0.19 -1.95 16.12
C ARG A 32 -0.32 -1.82 14.60
N PHE A 33 0.76 -1.45 13.93
CA PHE A 33 0.77 -1.06 12.51
C PHE A 33 1.56 -2.03 11.62
N VAL A 34 2.34 -2.92 12.21
CA VAL A 34 3.19 -3.92 11.54
C VAL A 34 2.85 -5.27 12.16
N ALA A 35 2.51 -6.26 11.35
CA ALA A 35 2.04 -7.56 11.86
C ALA A 35 3.15 -8.33 12.60
N GLY A 36 4.38 -8.18 12.13
CA GLY A 36 5.55 -8.85 12.70
C GLY A 36 6.78 -8.68 11.81
N GLU A 37 7.83 -9.43 12.14
CA GLU A 37 9.07 -9.44 11.38
C GLU A 37 9.11 -10.60 10.38
N ARG A 38 8.23 -11.60 10.55
CA ARG A 38 8.20 -12.79 9.71
C ARG A 38 6.87 -12.94 8.98
N LEU A 39 6.87 -13.73 7.92
CA LEU A 39 5.67 -14.05 7.15
C LEU A 39 4.60 -14.72 8.04
N GLU A 40 4.99 -15.59 8.97
CA GLU A 40 4.05 -16.27 9.86
C GLU A 40 3.27 -15.31 10.75
N ASP A 41 3.90 -14.21 11.18
CA ASP A 41 3.23 -13.15 11.95
C ASP A 41 2.16 -12.46 11.10
N ALA A 42 2.50 -12.17 9.83
CA ALA A 42 1.58 -11.56 8.87
C ALA A 42 0.39 -12.47 8.55
N LEU A 43 0.64 -13.79 8.42
CA LEU A 43 -0.42 -14.79 8.22
C LEU A 43 -1.29 -14.95 9.46
N ALA A 44 -0.72 -14.90 10.67
CA ALA A 44 -1.50 -14.93 11.91
C ALA A 44 -2.44 -13.72 12.02
N ALA A 45 -1.93 -12.50 11.81
CA ALA A 45 -2.76 -11.30 11.74
C ALA A 45 -3.79 -11.38 10.59
N GLY A 46 -3.39 -11.94 9.45
CA GLY A 46 -4.26 -12.21 8.31
C GLY A 46 -5.46 -13.08 8.68
N ARG A 47 -5.25 -14.19 9.39
CA ARG A 47 -6.33 -15.08 9.85
C ARG A 47 -7.34 -14.38 10.73
N GLU A 48 -6.90 -13.51 11.63
CA GLU A 48 -7.81 -12.70 12.46
C GLU A 48 -8.64 -11.75 11.60
N LEU A 49 -8.03 -11.08 10.63
CA LEU A 49 -8.74 -10.19 9.70
C LEU A 49 -9.73 -10.95 8.81
N ALA A 50 -9.35 -12.13 8.33
CA ALA A 50 -10.18 -12.98 7.49
C ALA A 50 -11.43 -13.50 8.24
N ARG A 51 -11.30 -13.83 9.53
CA ARG A 51 -12.44 -14.19 10.39
C ARG A 51 -13.49 -13.07 10.47
N ASP A 52 -13.05 -11.83 10.41
CA ASP A 52 -13.92 -10.64 10.35
C ASP A 52 -14.39 -10.29 8.92
N GLY A 53 -14.16 -11.20 7.96
CA GLY A 53 -14.54 -11.03 6.56
C GLY A 53 -13.74 -9.97 5.80
N ARG A 54 -12.55 -9.59 6.28
CA ARG A 54 -11.65 -8.65 5.59
C ARG A 54 -10.68 -9.40 4.69
N ARG A 55 -10.47 -8.88 3.48
CA ARG A 55 -9.43 -9.35 2.57
C ARG A 55 -8.06 -8.84 3.01
N ILE A 56 -6.99 -9.46 2.52
CA ILE A 56 -5.62 -9.13 2.94
C ILE A 56 -4.78 -8.65 1.75
N SER A 57 -3.86 -7.74 1.98
CA SER A 57 -2.75 -7.43 1.07
C SER A 57 -1.46 -7.56 1.85
N LEU A 58 -0.69 -8.62 1.62
CA LEU A 58 0.59 -8.82 2.28
C LEU A 58 1.62 -7.87 1.65
N ASN A 59 2.41 -7.21 2.49
CA ASN A 59 3.48 -6.33 2.06
C ASN A 59 4.74 -6.63 2.86
N HIS A 60 5.75 -7.19 2.20
CA HIS A 60 7.08 -7.34 2.78
C HIS A 60 7.81 -5.99 2.74
N LEU A 61 8.19 -5.49 3.91
CA LEU A 61 8.82 -4.19 4.10
C LEU A 61 10.27 -4.21 3.61
N GLY A 62 10.63 -3.20 2.83
CA GLY A 62 11.92 -3.00 2.17
C GLY A 62 11.75 -2.06 0.98
N GLU A 63 12.81 -1.37 0.55
CA GLU A 63 12.85 -0.51 -0.64
C GLU A 63 14.31 -0.48 -1.14
N ASN A 64 14.53 -0.21 -2.44
CA ASN A 64 15.85 0.06 -3.03
C ASN A 64 16.94 -0.99 -2.75
N VAL A 65 16.77 -2.19 -3.29
CA VAL A 65 17.83 -3.22 -3.24
C VAL A 65 19.07 -2.78 -4.04
N ARG A 66 20.24 -3.26 -3.63
CA ARG A 66 21.53 -2.84 -4.19
C ARG A 66 22.23 -3.91 -5.00
N THR A 67 21.74 -5.15 -4.93
CA THR A 67 22.31 -6.29 -5.65
C THR A 67 21.23 -7.13 -6.32
N VAL A 68 21.59 -7.80 -7.41
CA VAL A 68 20.70 -8.74 -8.12
C VAL A 68 20.20 -9.82 -7.15
N ARG A 69 21.08 -10.34 -6.29
CA ARG A 69 20.74 -11.35 -5.28
C ARG A 69 19.65 -10.88 -4.32
N GLU A 70 19.71 -9.64 -3.84
CA GLU A 70 18.66 -9.07 -2.98
C GLU A 70 17.33 -8.94 -3.75
N ALA A 71 17.36 -8.59 -5.04
CA ALA A 71 16.17 -8.53 -5.88
C ALA A 71 15.52 -9.91 -6.08
N GLU A 72 16.34 -10.94 -6.31
CA GLU A 72 15.89 -12.34 -6.41
C GLU A 72 15.30 -12.84 -5.09
N GLN A 73 15.92 -12.51 -3.96
CA GLN A 73 15.38 -12.83 -2.63
C GLN A 73 14.04 -12.14 -2.38
N ALA A 74 13.88 -10.88 -2.81
CA ALA A 74 12.60 -10.18 -2.73
C ALA A 74 11.54 -10.88 -3.59
N ARG A 75 11.87 -11.25 -4.84
CA ARG A 75 10.99 -12.06 -5.70
C ARG A 75 10.55 -13.35 -5.02
N ASP A 76 11.48 -14.12 -4.48
CA ASP A 76 11.19 -15.40 -3.82
C ASP A 76 10.28 -15.19 -2.61
N SER A 77 10.50 -14.11 -1.85
CA SER A 77 9.60 -13.72 -0.76
C SER A 77 8.19 -13.39 -1.27
N TYR A 78 8.04 -12.70 -2.39
CA TYR A 78 6.73 -12.40 -2.98
C TYR A 78 6.00 -13.66 -3.44
N ILE A 79 6.70 -14.58 -4.09
CA ILE A 79 6.16 -15.88 -4.51
C ILE A 79 5.75 -16.72 -3.29
N ALA A 80 6.59 -16.75 -2.25
CA ALA A 80 6.27 -17.45 -1.00
C ALA A 80 5.00 -16.91 -0.33
N MET A 81 4.81 -15.58 -0.32
CA MET A 81 3.58 -14.94 0.18
C MET A 81 2.34 -15.36 -0.61
N VAL A 82 2.43 -15.36 -1.94
CA VAL A 82 1.33 -15.81 -2.83
C VAL A 82 0.93 -17.25 -2.50
N HIS A 83 1.89 -18.17 -2.41
CA HIS A 83 1.61 -19.57 -2.09
C HIS A 83 1.10 -19.75 -0.65
N ALA A 84 1.54 -18.92 0.29
CA ALA A 84 1.05 -18.96 1.66
C ALA A 84 -0.43 -18.54 1.76
N LEU A 85 -0.84 -17.49 1.04
CA LEU A 85 -2.24 -17.07 0.95
C LEU A 85 -3.12 -18.21 0.39
N GLU A 86 -2.63 -18.90 -0.64
CA GLU A 86 -3.36 -20.02 -1.23
C GLU A 86 -3.47 -21.22 -0.28
N ARG A 87 -2.37 -21.60 0.38
CA ARG A 87 -2.35 -22.71 1.35
C ARG A 87 -3.30 -22.49 2.51
N GLU A 88 -3.36 -21.27 3.03
CA GLU A 88 -4.25 -20.87 4.13
C GLU A 88 -5.68 -20.55 3.65
N ARG A 89 -5.94 -20.62 2.34
CA ARG A 89 -7.22 -20.27 1.70
C ARG A 89 -7.71 -18.87 2.07
N MET A 90 -6.79 -17.92 2.24
CA MET A 90 -7.11 -16.54 2.58
C MET A 90 -7.35 -15.72 1.31
N ASP A 91 -8.46 -14.97 1.26
CA ASP A 91 -8.68 -13.98 0.20
C ASP A 91 -7.68 -12.83 0.34
N GLY A 92 -6.65 -12.86 -0.50
CA GLY A 92 -5.58 -11.89 -0.44
C GLY A 92 -4.85 -11.65 -1.76
N ASN A 93 -4.06 -10.59 -1.77
CA ASN A 93 -3.04 -10.32 -2.79
C ASN A 93 -1.71 -9.94 -2.10
N VAL A 94 -0.68 -9.72 -2.91
CA VAL A 94 0.59 -9.15 -2.45
C VAL A 94 0.75 -7.75 -3.04
N SER A 95 1.22 -6.81 -2.22
CA SER A 95 1.65 -5.50 -2.68
C SER A 95 3.16 -5.51 -2.85
N ILE A 96 3.64 -5.12 -4.04
CA ILE A 96 5.05 -5.19 -4.42
C ILE A 96 5.62 -3.79 -4.70
N LYS A 97 6.91 -3.59 -4.47
CA LYS A 97 7.64 -2.37 -4.85
C LYS A 97 8.72 -2.72 -5.86
N LEU A 98 8.80 -1.97 -6.95
CA LEU A 98 9.70 -2.29 -8.06
C LEU A 98 11.16 -2.00 -7.70
N THR A 99 11.42 -1.05 -6.80
CA THR A 99 12.79 -0.83 -6.29
C THR A 99 13.29 -2.01 -5.45
N GLN A 100 12.42 -2.85 -4.88
CA GLN A 100 12.84 -4.12 -4.28
C GLN A 100 13.15 -5.19 -5.34
N LEU A 101 12.62 -5.05 -6.55
CA LEU A 101 12.81 -5.97 -7.67
C LEU A 101 13.91 -5.50 -8.62
N GLY A 102 14.82 -4.65 -8.13
CA GLY A 102 15.99 -4.24 -8.88
C GLY A 102 15.72 -3.16 -9.93
N LEU A 103 14.68 -2.34 -9.79
CA LEU A 103 14.43 -1.21 -10.72
C LEU A 103 15.66 -0.27 -10.86
N ASP A 104 16.37 -0.01 -9.76
CA ASP A 104 17.61 0.78 -9.75
C ASP A 104 18.82 0.04 -10.40
N LEU A 105 18.72 -1.28 -10.56
CA LEU A 105 19.77 -2.13 -11.15
C LEU A 105 19.56 -2.33 -12.66
N GLY A 106 18.32 -2.25 -13.12
CA GLY A 106 17.98 -2.27 -14.53
C GLY A 106 16.51 -2.62 -14.78
N PRO A 107 15.86 -1.97 -15.77
CA PRO A 107 14.45 -2.22 -16.08
C PRO A 107 14.19 -3.66 -16.56
N ASP A 108 15.12 -4.28 -17.28
CA ASP A 108 14.96 -5.65 -17.79
C ASP A 108 14.90 -6.68 -16.66
N LEU A 109 15.82 -6.58 -15.68
CA LEU A 109 15.79 -7.39 -14.47
C LEU A 109 14.47 -7.20 -13.71
N CYS A 110 14.07 -5.94 -13.50
CA CYS A 110 12.82 -5.62 -12.81
C CYS A 110 11.60 -6.20 -13.54
N LEU A 111 11.57 -6.13 -14.87
CA LEU A 111 10.50 -6.68 -15.69
C LEU A 111 10.44 -8.20 -15.56
N GLU A 112 11.58 -8.87 -15.65
CA GLU A 112 11.69 -10.32 -15.52
C GLU A 112 11.16 -10.79 -14.16
N LEU A 113 11.69 -10.23 -13.07
CA LEU A 113 11.30 -10.61 -11.70
C LEU A 113 9.83 -10.31 -11.43
N THR A 114 9.32 -9.15 -11.88
CA THR A 114 7.89 -8.82 -11.74
C THR A 114 7.01 -9.80 -12.52
N SER A 115 7.43 -10.20 -13.73
CA SER A 115 6.71 -11.16 -14.57
C SER A 115 6.65 -12.55 -13.93
N GLN A 116 7.74 -12.98 -13.28
CA GLN A 116 7.80 -14.24 -12.53
C GLN A 116 6.81 -14.26 -11.35
N ILE A 117 6.73 -13.17 -10.58
CA ILE A 117 5.75 -13.05 -9.48
C ILE A 117 4.31 -13.03 -10.02
N ALA A 118 4.06 -12.28 -11.10
CA ALA A 118 2.75 -12.22 -11.74
C ALA A 118 2.31 -13.61 -12.25
N ALA A 119 3.22 -14.38 -12.85
CA ALA A 119 2.94 -15.74 -13.30
C ALA A 119 2.63 -16.67 -12.12
N ALA A 120 3.41 -16.62 -11.03
CA ALA A 120 3.16 -17.41 -9.83
C ALA A 120 1.80 -17.06 -9.20
N ALA A 121 1.43 -15.78 -9.13
CA ALA A 121 0.14 -15.33 -8.65
C ALA A 121 -1.01 -15.81 -9.55
N GLN A 122 -0.84 -15.75 -10.87
CA GLN A 122 -1.85 -16.19 -11.84
C GLN A 122 -2.15 -17.68 -11.70
N ALA A 123 -1.11 -18.51 -11.48
CA ALA A 123 -1.24 -19.95 -11.33
C ALA A 123 -2.13 -20.38 -10.15
N VAL A 124 -2.30 -19.50 -9.15
CA VAL A 124 -3.18 -19.73 -7.99
C VAL A 124 -4.36 -18.75 -7.93
N GLY A 125 -4.71 -18.12 -9.06
CA GLY A 125 -5.88 -17.25 -9.17
C GLY A 125 -5.78 -15.95 -8.35
N ARG A 126 -4.56 -15.44 -8.11
CA ARG A 126 -4.31 -14.23 -7.32
C ARG A 126 -3.81 -13.08 -8.19
N THR A 127 -4.06 -11.88 -7.70
CA THR A 127 -3.54 -10.62 -8.26
C THR A 127 -2.28 -10.18 -7.52
N ILE A 128 -1.41 -9.42 -8.17
CA ILE A 128 -0.38 -8.61 -7.50
C ILE A 128 -0.69 -7.13 -7.69
N GLU A 129 -0.34 -6.30 -6.71
CA GLU A 129 -0.62 -4.87 -6.73
C GLU A 129 0.70 -4.09 -6.62
N VAL A 130 1.07 -3.37 -7.69
CA VAL A 130 2.30 -2.58 -7.73
C VAL A 130 2.07 -1.28 -6.96
N ASP A 131 2.80 -1.10 -5.86
CA ASP A 131 2.85 0.15 -5.12
C ASP A 131 3.55 1.22 -5.95
N MET A 132 3.02 2.44 -5.93
CA MET A 132 3.66 3.59 -6.57
C MET A 132 4.60 4.26 -5.58
N GLU A 133 5.87 4.31 -5.96
CA GLU A 133 6.96 4.84 -5.15
C GLU A 133 7.12 6.36 -5.37
N GLY A 134 8.28 6.94 -5.04
CA GLY A 134 8.54 8.36 -5.27
C GLY A 134 8.45 8.73 -6.76
N SER A 135 8.21 10.01 -7.07
CA SER A 135 7.91 10.45 -8.44
C SER A 135 9.04 10.16 -9.45
N ALA A 136 10.28 10.02 -8.98
CA ALA A 136 11.43 9.63 -9.80
C ALA A 136 11.24 8.25 -10.45
N TYR A 137 10.42 7.38 -9.86
CA TYR A 137 10.16 6.02 -10.34
C TYR A 137 8.87 5.89 -11.16
N THR A 138 8.03 6.93 -11.23
CA THR A 138 6.67 6.80 -11.81
C THR A 138 6.69 6.35 -13.27
N ASP A 139 7.53 6.93 -14.12
CA ASP A 139 7.57 6.57 -15.54
C ASP A 139 8.07 5.14 -15.76
N ALA A 140 9.13 4.75 -15.05
CA ALA A 140 9.67 3.39 -15.13
C ALA A 140 8.66 2.37 -14.58
N THR A 141 7.96 2.71 -13.49
CA THR A 141 6.90 1.88 -12.93
C THR A 141 5.75 1.66 -13.90
N LEU A 142 5.29 2.72 -14.57
CA LEU A 142 4.25 2.62 -15.61
C LEU A 142 4.71 1.73 -16.77
N ALA A 143 5.95 1.88 -17.23
CA ALA A 143 6.48 1.07 -18.32
C ALA A 143 6.54 -0.43 -17.99
N ILE A 144 7.08 -0.79 -16.81
CA ILE A 144 7.13 -2.17 -16.32
C ILE A 144 5.71 -2.72 -16.15
N PHE A 145 4.83 -1.95 -15.50
CA PHE A 145 3.45 -2.34 -15.29
C PHE A 145 2.72 -2.64 -16.61
N GLU A 146 2.81 -1.75 -17.60
CA GLU A 146 2.18 -1.94 -18.91
C GLU A 146 2.73 -3.17 -19.64
N ALA A 147 4.04 -3.40 -19.58
CA ALA A 147 4.67 -4.57 -20.20
C ALA A 147 4.14 -5.89 -19.60
N VAL A 148 4.02 -5.97 -18.28
CA VAL A 148 3.42 -7.14 -17.60
C VAL A 148 1.92 -7.24 -17.88
N ARG A 149 1.19 -6.12 -17.80
CA ARG A 149 -0.26 -6.06 -17.97
C ARG A 149 -0.71 -6.48 -19.37
N ARG A 150 0.08 -6.23 -20.41
CA ARG A 150 -0.20 -6.70 -21.78
C ARG A 150 -0.13 -8.22 -21.92
N GLN A 151 0.60 -8.89 -21.03
CA GLN A 151 0.73 -10.35 -21.02
C GLN A 151 -0.21 -11.01 -20.01
N ARG A 152 -0.60 -10.32 -18.94
CA ARG A 152 -1.40 -10.86 -17.84
C ARG A 152 -2.39 -9.84 -17.26
N ASP A 153 -3.61 -10.30 -16.98
CA ASP A 153 -4.65 -9.45 -16.36
C ASP A 153 -4.54 -9.34 -14.83
N ASN A 154 -3.73 -10.18 -14.19
CA ASN A 154 -3.68 -10.29 -12.72
C ASN A 154 -2.69 -9.31 -12.06
N ILE A 155 -2.54 -8.11 -12.63
CA ILE A 155 -1.69 -7.04 -12.08
C ILE A 155 -2.48 -5.73 -11.94
N ALA A 156 -2.35 -5.10 -10.78
CA ALA A 156 -2.96 -3.83 -10.42
C ALA A 156 -1.88 -2.78 -10.14
N LEU A 157 -2.24 -1.50 -10.19
CA LEU A 157 -1.30 -0.39 -10.01
C LEU A 157 -1.85 0.68 -9.07
N ALA A 158 -1.00 1.24 -8.21
CA ALA A 158 -1.34 2.43 -7.44
C ALA A 158 -1.14 3.74 -8.22
N ILE A 159 -2.04 4.71 -8.02
CA ILE A 159 -1.94 6.07 -8.58
C ILE A 159 -2.11 7.09 -7.44
N GLN A 160 -1.29 8.14 -7.44
CA GLN A 160 -1.14 9.07 -6.32
C GLN A 160 -1.79 10.44 -6.61
N ALA A 161 -2.91 10.75 -5.96
CA ALA A 161 -3.70 11.95 -6.25
C ALA A 161 -3.00 13.29 -6.01
N TYR A 162 -1.91 13.33 -5.23
CA TYR A 162 -1.15 14.57 -5.02
C TYR A 162 -0.31 15.02 -6.22
N LEU A 163 -0.09 14.19 -7.26
CA LEU A 163 0.71 14.59 -8.42
C LEU A 163 -0.15 15.25 -9.49
N TYR A 164 0.38 16.28 -10.14
CA TYR A 164 -0.30 16.91 -11.28
C TYR A 164 -0.46 15.95 -12.47
N ARG A 165 0.49 15.04 -12.66
CA ARG A 165 0.53 14.09 -13.79
C ARG A 165 -0.52 12.97 -13.74
N SER A 166 -1.11 12.68 -12.57
CA SER A 166 -1.84 11.43 -12.36
C SER A 166 -3.08 11.25 -13.23
N GLU A 167 -3.74 12.33 -13.63
CA GLU A 167 -4.84 12.23 -14.60
C GLU A 167 -4.36 11.71 -15.95
N ARG A 168 -3.29 12.28 -16.48
CA ARG A 168 -2.70 11.86 -17.75
C ARG A 168 -2.23 10.41 -17.68
N ASP A 169 -1.70 9.98 -16.54
CA ASP A 169 -1.29 8.59 -16.34
C ASP A 169 -2.50 7.64 -16.31
N ILE A 170 -3.66 8.06 -15.80
CA ILE A 170 -4.91 7.29 -15.91
C ILE A 170 -5.36 7.19 -17.36
N GLU A 171 -5.32 8.28 -18.12
CA GLU A 171 -5.67 8.29 -19.55
C GLU A 171 -4.77 7.36 -20.36
N ARG A 172 -3.46 7.35 -20.07
CA ARG A 172 -2.49 6.41 -20.66
C ARG A 172 -2.89 4.95 -20.43
N LEU A 173 -3.42 4.63 -19.25
CA LEU A 173 -3.80 3.26 -18.86
C LEU A 173 -5.21 2.86 -19.31
N GLN A 174 -5.98 3.80 -19.88
CA GLN A 174 -7.36 3.57 -20.36
C GLN A 174 -7.49 2.40 -21.35
N PRO A 175 -6.55 2.14 -22.28
CA PRO A 175 -6.68 0.99 -23.18
C PRO A 175 -6.55 -0.37 -22.46
N LEU A 176 -5.82 -0.42 -21.34
CA LEU A 176 -5.56 -1.63 -20.57
C LEU A 176 -6.62 -1.88 -19.47
N ARG A 177 -7.31 -0.81 -19.02
CA ARG A 177 -8.32 -0.80 -17.93
C ARG A 177 -7.95 -1.70 -16.74
N PRO A 178 -6.73 -1.60 -16.18
CA PRO A 178 -6.37 -2.41 -15.02
C PRO A 178 -7.16 -2.03 -13.78
N LYS A 179 -7.03 -2.83 -12.72
CA LYS A 179 -7.41 -2.37 -11.38
C LYS A 179 -6.45 -1.27 -10.92
N ILE A 180 -6.99 -0.13 -10.47
CA ILE A 180 -6.22 0.99 -9.94
C ILE A 180 -6.47 1.19 -8.45
N ARG A 181 -5.40 1.19 -7.66
CA ARG A 181 -5.39 1.61 -6.25
C ARG A 181 -5.20 3.13 -6.20
N LEU A 182 -6.26 3.88 -5.94
CA LEU A 182 -6.17 5.33 -5.79
C LEU A 182 -5.76 5.68 -4.36
N VAL A 183 -4.61 6.33 -4.20
CA VAL A 183 -4.09 6.84 -2.92
C VAL A 183 -3.89 8.35 -2.99
N LYS A 184 -3.71 9.02 -1.84
CA LYS A 184 -3.32 10.44 -1.83
C LYS A 184 -1.87 10.66 -2.28
N GLY A 185 -0.96 9.77 -1.88
CA GLY A 185 0.49 9.94 -2.02
C GLY A 185 1.17 9.96 -0.65
N ALA A 186 2.36 9.35 -0.56
CA ALA A 186 3.05 9.10 0.70
C ALA A 186 4.48 9.65 0.76
N TYR A 187 5.01 10.14 -0.37
CA TYR A 187 6.36 10.68 -0.47
C TYR A 187 6.36 12.20 -0.31
N ARG A 188 7.53 12.78 -0.10
CA ARG A 188 7.69 14.23 -0.04
C ARG A 188 8.13 14.73 -1.41
N GLU A 189 7.21 15.36 -2.12
CA GLU A 189 7.45 15.84 -3.48
C GLU A 189 7.50 17.37 -3.57
N PRO A 190 8.32 17.92 -4.49
CA PRO A 190 8.45 19.35 -4.67
C PRO A 190 7.16 19.97 -5.27
N LYS A 191 6.88 21.23 -4.93
CA LYS A 191 5.67 21.96 -5.37
C LYS A 191 5.49 22.04 -6.89
N GLN A 192 6.58 21.88 -7.62
CA GLN A 192 6.65 21.88 -9.08
C GLN A 192 5.90 20.68 -9.70
N ILE A 193 5.76 19.58 -8.96
CA ILE A 193 5.14 18.34 -9.49
C ILE A 193 3.94 17.85 -8.65
N ALA A 194 3.76 18.38 -7.43
CA ALA A 194 2.75 17.92 -6.50
C ALA A 194 1.99 19.04 -5.77
N TYR A 195 0.69 18.85 -5.62
CA TYR A 195 -0.19 19.65 -4.77
C TYR A 195 0.32 19.64 -3.32
N GLN A 196 0.51 20.83 -2.74
CA GLN A 196 1.04 20.97 -1.38
C GLN A 196 -0.06 21.11 -0.33
N LYS A 197 -1.21 21.68 -0.69
CA LYS A 197 -2.35 21.85 0.22
C LYS A 197 -3.19 20.58 0.23
N LYS A 198 -3.59 20.15 1.43
CA LYS A 198 -4.50 19.00 1.61
C LYS A 198 -5.80 19.16 0.82
N SER A 199 -6.37 20.37 0.78
CA SER A 199 -7.59 20.67 0.02
C SER A 199 -7.45 20.32 -1.45
N ASP A 200 -6.30 20.64 -2.05
CA ASP A 200 -6.06 20.47 -3.48
C ASP A 200 -5.82 18.98 -3.79
N VAL A 201 -5.09 18.27 -2.91
CA VAL A 201 -4.95 16.80 -2.98
C VAL A 201 -6.31 16.10 -2.87
N ASP A 202 -7.15 16.53 -1.92
CA ASP A 202 -8.49 15.96 -1.73
C ASP A 202 -9.40 16.23 -2.93
N ALA A 203 -9.36 17.44 -3.48
CA ALA A 203 -10.10 17.79 -4.68
C ALA A 203 -9.66 16.93 -5.88
N ASN A 204 -8.35 16.76 -6.07
CA ASN A 204 -7.83 15.92 -7.14
C ASN A 204 -8.16 14.44 -6.91
N TYR A 205 -8.10 13.94 -5.67
CA TYR A 205 -8.51 12.57 -5.34
C TYR A 205 -9.97 12.30 -5.76
N ARG A 206 -10.90 13.22 -5.42
CA ARG A 206 -12.31 13.10 -5.83
C ARG A 206 -12.45 13.05 -7.35
N ARG A 207 -11.74 13.94 -8.04
CA ARG A 207 -11.76 14.07 -9.51
C ARG A 207 -11.22 12.81 -10.19
N LEU A 208 -10.09 12.28 -9.74
CA LEU A 208 -9.50 11.05 -10.27
C LEU A 208 -10.39 9.83 -9.99
N LEU A 209 -11.05 9.77 -8.82
CA LEU A 209 -11.98 8.69 -8.52
C LEU A 209 -13.14 8.65 -9.50
N VAL A 210 -13.77 9.80 -9.79
CA VAL A 210 -14.84 9.90 -10.79
C VAL A 210 -14.33 9.47 -12.16
N LYS A 211 -13.16 9.96 -12.58
CA LYS A 211 -12.55 9.61 -13.86
C LYS A 211 -12.29 8.10 -14.00
N LEU A 212 -11.82 7.43 -12.93
CA LEU A 212 -11.62 5.98 -12.93
C LEU A 212 -12.96 5.21 -13.04
N ILE A 213 -14.00 5.69 -12.37
CA ILE A 213 -15.34 5.08 -12.44
C ILE A 213 -15.91 5.22 -13.85
N GLU A 214 -15.90 6.43 -14.41
CA GLU A 214 -16.38 6.73 -15.76
C GLU A 214 -15.56 6.01 -16.85
N GLY A 215 -14.24 5.90 -16.66
CA GLY A 215 -13.35 5.16 -17.53
C GLY A 215 -13.52 3.64 -17.45
N GLY A 216 -14.41 3.12 -16.60
CA GLY A 216 -14.69 1.70 -16.53
C GLY A 216 -13.58 0.86 -15.90
N PHE A 217 -12.71 1.47 -15.08
CA PHE A 217 -11.69 0.75 -14.31
C PHE A 217 -12.32 0.00 -13.14
N SER A 218 -11.61 -0.99 -12.60
CA SER A 218 -11.87 -1.48 -11.23
C SER A 218 -11.04 -0.67 -10.24
N VAL A 219 -11.65 -0.21 -9.14
CA VAL A 219 -11.02 0.78 -8.26
C VAL A 219 -10.84 0.29 -6.84
N ALA A 220 -9.60 0.30 -6.37
CA ALA A 220 -9.25 0.17 -4.96
C ALA A 220 -9.18 1.56 -4.33
N ILE A 221 -10.16 1.88 -3.48
CA ILE A 221 -10.33 3.17 -2.82
C ILE A 221 -9.52 3.16 -1.53
N ALA A 222 -8.25 3.55 -1.62
CA ALA A 222 -7.28 3.42 -0.54
C ALA A 222 -7.14 4.71 0.28
N THR A 223 -7.97 4.84 1.32
CA THR A 223 -8.01 6.05 2.17
C THR A 223 -8.56 5.79 3.57
N HIS A 224 -8.11 6.59 4.54
CA HIS A 224 -8.64 6.64 5.92
C HIS A 224 -9.29 7.99 6.26
N ASP A 225 -9.62 8.76 5.24
CA ASP A 225 -10.27 10.06 5.34
C ASP A 225 -11.80 9.88 5.20
N PRO A 226 -12.59 10.10 6.27
CA PRO A 226 -14.04 9.94 6.23
C PRO A 226 -14.69 10.70 5.08
N ALA A 227 -14.24 11.93 4.80
CA ALA A 227 -14.82 12.74 3.74
C ALA A 227 -14.59 12.15 2.34
N MET A 228 -13.48 11.41 2.14
CA MET A 228 -13.23 10.68 0.89
C MET A 228 -14.04 9.39 0.82
N LEU A 229 -14.24 8.71 1.95
CA LEU A 229 -15.09 7.52 2.02
C LEU A 229 -16.55 7.86 1.71
N ASP A 230 -17.08 8.93 2.31
CA ASP A 230 -18.46 9.37 2.06
C ASP A 230 -18.67 9.80 0.62
N PHE A 231 -17.69 10.53 0.05
CA PHE A 231 -17.70 10.86 -1.36
C PHE A 231 -17.68 9.61 -2.25
N ALA A 232 -16.78 8.67 -1.98
CA ALA A 232 -16.69 7.41 -2.71
C ALA A 232 -18.02 6.64 -2.66
N ARG A 233 -18.60 6.46 -1.48
CA ARG A 233 -19.91 5.79 -1.32
C ARG A 233 -21.01 6.49 -2.12
N ALA A 234 -21.01 7.83 -2.16
CA ALA A 234 -21.97 8.57 -2.97
C ALA A 234 -21.78 8.30 -4.47
N GLN A 235 -20.54 8.30 -4.97
CA GLN A 235 -20.26 7.99 -6.38
C GLN A 235 -20.61 6.55 -6.73
N LEU A 236 -20.24 5.58 -5.89
CA LEU A 236 -20.57 4.17 -6.11
C LEU A 236 -22.08 3.94 -6.24
N ARG A 237 -22.90 4.64 -5.44
CA ARG A 237 -24.37 4.61 -5.58
C ARG A 237 -24.86 5.32 -6.83
N ALA A 238 -24.32 6.49 -7.15
CA ALA A 238 -24.75 7.28 -8.32
C ALA A 238 -24.52 6.54 -9.64
N TYR A 239 -23.38 5.85 -9.75
CA TYR A 239 -23.00 5.06 -10.93
C TYR A 239 -23.42 3.59 -10.84
N GLN A 240 -24.14 3.19 -9.77
CA GLN A 240 -24.60 1.80 -9.54
C GLN A 240 -23.48 0.76 -9.70
N LEU A 241 -22.29 1.04 -9.16
CA LEU A 241 -21.12 0.19 -9.34
C LEU A 241 -21.27 -1.13 -8.57
N GLY A 242 -21.10 -2.26 -9.26
CA GLY A 242 -21.08 -3.59 -8.66
C GLY A 242 -19.90 -3.80 -7.71
N GLU A 243 -20.07 -4.67 -6.71
CA GLU A 243 -19.03 -4.97 -5.70
C GLU A 243 -17.78 -5.67 -6.26
N ASP A 244 -17.86 -6.17 -7.50
CA ASP A 244 -16.75 -6.73 -8.27
C ASP A 244 -15.85 -5.62 -8.89
N ARG A 245 -16.37 -4.40 -8.99
CA ARG A 245 -15.70 -3.26 -9.63
C ARG A 245 -15.00 -2.33 -8.64
N TYR A 246 -15.17 -2.53 -7.34
CA TYR A 246 -14.47 -1.72 -6.33
C TYR A 246 -14.13 -2.50 -5.07
N GLU A 247 -13.16 -1.97 -4.32
CA GLU A 247 -12.98 -2.32 -2.92
C GLU A 247 -12.44 -1.12 -2.16
N PHE A 248 -12.74 -1.02 -0.87
CA PHE A 248 -12.02 -0.12 0.02
C PHE A 248 -10.71 -0.77 0.45
N GLN A 249 -9.67 0.02 0.62
CA GLN A 249 -8.42 -0.45 1.17
C GLN A 249 -7.95 0.43 2.33
N MET A 250 -7.49 -0.22 3.39
CA MET A 250 -6.99 0.45 4.58
C MET A 250 -5.76 -0.25 5.12
N ILE A 251 -4.89 0.52 5.74
CA ILE A 251 -3.70 0.01 6.43
C ILE A 251 -4.06 -0.66 7.76
N PHE A 252 -3.39 -1.78 8.03
CA PHE A 252 -3.44 -2.50 9.29
C PHE A 252 -3.23 -1.56 10.50
N GLY A 253 -4.11 -1.65 11.50
CA GLY A 253 -4.00 -0.83 12.71
C GLY A 253 -4.53 0.60 12.62
N VAL A 254 -4.83 1.11 11.41
CA VAL A 254 -5.24 2.51 11.20
C VAL A 254 -6.75 2.61 11.00
N ARG A 255 -7.42 3.40 11.85
CA ARG A 255 -8.88 3.60 11.82
C ARG A 255 -9.68 2.29 11.84
N ARG A 256 -9.37 1.42 12.80
CA ARG A 256 -10.08 0.13 12.99
C ARG A 256 -11.60 0.31 13.15
N ASP A 257 -12.02 1.45 13.69
CA ASP A 257 -13.41 1.91 13.74
C ASP A 257 -14.05 1.95 12.33
N LEU A 258 -13.41 2.63 11.38
CA LEU A 258 -13.90 2.70 10.00
C LEU A 258 -13.80 1.36 9.28
N GLN A 259 -12.76 0.57 9.57
CA GLN A 259 -12.63 -0.78 8.99
C GLN A 259 -13.82 -1.67 9.40
N ALA A 260 -14.21 -1.63 10.68
CA ALA A 260 -15.38 -2.35 11.17
C ALA A 260 -16.69 -1.78 10.61
N GLU A 261 -16.81 -0.46 10.53
CA GLU A 261 -17.98 0.20 9.94
C GLU A 261 -18.20 -0.20 8.48
N LEU A 262 -17.16 -0.14 7.63
CA LEU A 262 -17.24 -0.52 6.22
C LEU A 262 -17.69 -1.98 6.06
N ARG A 263 -17.12 -2.90 6.84
CA ARG A 263 -17.52 -4.32 6.81
C ARG A 263 -18.96 -4.54 7.25
N ARG A 264 -19.40 -3.88 8.32
CA ARG A 264 -20.78 -3.95 8.80
C ARG A 264 -21.78 -3.43 7.77
N GLN A 265 -21.38 -2.47 6.94
CA GLN A 265 -22.18 -1.96 5.82
C GLN A 265 -22.09 -2.84 4.55
N GLY A 266 -21.42 -3.99 4.60
CA GLY A 266 -21.30 -4.93 3.49
C GLY A 266 -20.13 -4.67 2.53
N TYR A 267 -19.49 -3.50 2.60
CA TYR A 267 -18.49 -3.10 1.61
C TYR A 267 -17.26 -4.03 1.56
N PRO A 268 -16.78 -4.42 0.36
CA PRO A 268 -15.52 -5.13 0.21
C PRO A 268 -14.37 -4.30 0.80
N LEU A 269 -13.62 -4.87 1.73
CA LEU A 269 -12.50 -4.20 2.40
C LEU A 269 -11.27 -5.09 2.39
N ARG A 270 -10.16 -4.55 1.89
CA ARG A 270 -8.83 -5.15 1.97
C ARG A 270 -7.94 -4.40 2.94
N ILE A 271 -7.24 -5.14 3.79
CA ILE A 271 -6.29 -4.59 4.74
C ILE A 271 -4.88 -4.78 4.23
N TYR A 272 -4.12 -3.69 4.11
CA TYR A 272 -2.70 -3.70 3.82
C TYR A 272 -1.93 -4.08 5.09
N VAL A 273 -1.34 -5.27 5.09
CA VAL A 273 -0.67 -5.91 6.24
C VAL A 273 0.85 -5.89 6.00
N PRO A 274 1.55 -4.88 6.54
CA PRO A 274 2.99 -4.78 6.43
C PRO A 274 3.68 -5.69 7.46
N PHE A 275 4.76 -6.33 7.07
CA PHE A 275 5.64 -7.13 7.94
C PHE A 275 7.07 -7.13 7.41
N GLY A 276 8.02 -7.59 8.21
CA GLY A 276 9.44 -7.66 7.84
C GLY A 276 10.32 -6.80 8.74
N THR A 277 11.63 -6.98 8.63
CA THR A 277 12.63 -6.33 9.50
C THR A 277 12.81 -4.84 9.20
N GLU A 278 12.56 -4.40 7.96
CA GLU A 278 12.67 -3.01 7.52
C GLU A 278 11.45 -2.15 7.90
N TRP A 279 10.88 -2.38 9.08
CA TRP A 279 9.60 -1.80 9.48
C TRP A 279 9.69 -0.36 9.98
N CYS A 280 10.86 0.09 10.46
CA CYS A 280 10.97 1.37 11.14
C CYS A 280 10.70 2.58 10.23
N PRO A 281 11.26 2.68 9.00
CA PRO A 281 10.91 3.78 8.09
C PRO A 281 9.41 3.84 7.77
N TYR A 282 8.79 2.67 7.57
CA TYR A 282 7.34 2.57 7.38
C TYR A 282 6.55 3.07 8.59
N PHE A 283 6.89 2.59 9.79
CA PHE A 283 6.25 2.97 11.03
C PHE A 283 6.37 4.47 11.31
N MET A 284 7.54 5.06 11.10
CA MET A 284 7.76 6.50 11.29
C MET A 284 6.90 7.34 10.33
N ARG A 285 6.75 6.90 9.07
CA ARG A 285 5.80 7.53 8.12
C ARG A 285 4.36 7.47 8.67
N ARG A 286 3.93 6.34 9.25
CA ARG A 286 2.58 6.22 9.88
C ARG A 286 2.42 7.17 11.07
N LEU A 287 3.46 7.39 11.88
CA LEU A 287 3.40 8.33 13.01
C LEU A 287 3.26 9.78 12.54
N ALA A 288 3.98 10.17 11.50
CA ALA A 288 3.95 11.52 10.94
C ALA A 288 2.56 11.90 10.38
N GLU A 289 1.76 10.93 9.95
CA GLU A 289 0.47 11.17 9.31
C GLU A 289 -0.62 11.73 10.24
N ARG A 290 -0.62 11.37 11.53
CA ARG A 290 -1.63 11.86 12.49
C ARG A 290 -1.05 12.04 13.90
N PRO A 291 -1.31 13.19 14.56
CA PRO A 291 -0.92 13.41 15.97
C PRO A 291 -1.43 12.33 16.94
N ALA A 292 -2.60 11.75 16.68
CA ALA A 292 -3.16 10.66 17.49
C ALA A 292 -2.29 9.39 17.46
N ASN A 293 -1.58 9.13 16.35
CA ASN A 293 -0.65 8.00 16.28
C ASN A 293 0.56 8.23 17.18
N VAL A 294 1.03 9.48 17.27
CA VAL A 294 2.10 9.88 18.20
C VAL A 294 1.65 9.74 19.65
N TRP A 295 0.44 10.20 19.98
CA TRP A 295 -0.14 10.06 21.32
C TRP A 295 -0.31 8.59 21.74
N PHE A 296 -0.73 7.72 20.82
CA PHE A 296 -0.79 6.29 21.07
C PHE A 296 0.58 5.72 21.48
N VAL A 297 1.64 6.05 20.74
CA VAL A 297 3.00 5.57 21.05
C VAL A 297 3.47 6.10 22.40
N LEU A 298 3.24 7.38 22.70
CA LEU A 298 3.58 7.96 24.00
C LEU A 298 2.86 7.24 25.14
N ARG A 299 1.57 6.95 24.98
CA ARG A 299 0.79 6.20 25.97
C ARG A 299 1.28 4.77 26.14
N SER A 300 1.62 4.09 25.04
CA SER A 300 2.19 2.73 25.08
C SER A 300 3.52 2.69 25.82
N LEU A 301 4.39 3.68 25.60
CA LEU A 301 5.67 3.79 26.30
C LEU A 301 5.48 4.09 27.79
N LEU A 302 4.58 5.02 28.16
CA LEU A 302 4.30 5.36 29.56
C LEU A 302 3.65 4.21 30.34
N ALA A 303 2.75 3.45 29.71
CA ALA A 303 2.10 2.30 30.33
C ALA A 303 3.09 1.15 30.66
N GLU A 304 4.24 1.10 29.99
CA GLU A 304 5.30 0.12 30.26
C GLU A 304 6.34 0.61 31.27
N THR A 305 6.67 1.91 31.34
CA THR A 305 7.57 2.43 32.39
C THR A 305 6.98 2.35 33.80
N THR A 306 5.67 2.10 33.90
CA THR A 306 4.94 1.96 35.16
C THR A 306 4.73 0.48 35.57
N ARG A 307 5.42 -0.47 34.91
CA ARG A 307 5.46 -1.89 35.25
C ARG A 307 6.86 -2.35 35.63
#